data_AF-A0A535D5S7-F1
#
_entry.id   AF-A0A535D5S7-F1
#
_cell.length_a   1.000
_cell.length_b   1.000
_cell.length_c   1.000
_cell.angle_alpha   90.00
_cell.angle_beta   90.00
_cell.angle_gamma   90.00
#
_symmetry.space_group_name_H-M   'P 1'
#
loop_
_entity.id
_entity.type
_entity.pdbx_description
1 polymer ?
#
loop_
_entity_poly.entity_id
_entity_poly.type
_entity_poly.pdbx_seq_one_letter_code
_entity_poly.pdbx_strand_id
1 'polypeptide(L)' 'MRVERRFTTEGFHPFDEVAWEKRSATIANEKGETVFEQKDCEVPAFWSQMATNVVVSKYFRGALGTSRRETSVKQ' A
#
# COMPACT_ATOMS: atom_id res chain seq x y z
N MET A 1 -32.89 7.60 6.71
CA MET A 1 -32.29 7.62 5.36
C MET A 1 -31.45 6.36 5.19
N ARG A 2 -31.82 5.45 4.29
CA ARG A 2 -30.98 4.29 3.92
C ARG A 2 -30.33 4.61 2.58
N VAL A 3 -29.01 4.47 2.49
CA VAL A 3 -28.26 4.62 1.24
C VAL A 3 -28.23 3.26 0.56
N GLU A 4 -28.67 3.19 -0.69
CA GLU A 4 -28.62 1.95 -1.47
C GLU A 4 -27.18 1.59 -1.84
N ARG A 5 -26.86 0.29 -1.73
CA ARG A 5 -25.58 -0.25 -2.21
C ARG A 5 -25.58 -0.30 -3.73
N ARG A 6 -24.46 0.05 -4.35
CA ARG A 6 -24.26 -0.01 -5.82
C ARG A 6 -23.04 -0.85 -6.22
N PHE A 7 -21.95 -0.74 -5.46
CA PHE A 7 -20.67 -1.40 -5.74
C PHE A 7 -20.16 -2.23 -4.55
N THR A 8 -21.04 -2.61 -3.62
CA THR A 8 -20.68 -3.39 -2.45
C THR A 8 -21.71 -4.48 -2.21
N THR A 9 -21.23 -5.65 -1.78
CA THR A 9 -22.08 -6.78 -1.40
C THR A 9 -22.29 -6.77 0.10
N GLU A 10 -23.51 -7.10 0.55
CA GLU A 10 -23.77 -7.25 1.98
C GLU A 10 -22.97 -8.44 2.54
N GLY A 11 -22.35 -8.26 3.70
CA GLY A 11 -21.54 -9.29 4.35
C GLY A 11 -20.10 -9.44 3.82
N PHE A 12 -19.71 -8.73 2.74
CA PHE A 12 -18.35 -8.75 2.21
C PHE A 12 -17.61 -7.46 2.50
N HIS A 13 -16.37 -7.57 3.00
CA HIS A 13 -15.49 -6.43 3.14
C HIS A 13 -14.85 -6.11 1.77
N PRO A 14 -14.91 -4.85 1.27
CA PRO A 14 -14.39 -4.53 -0.06
C PRO A 14 -12.93 -4.92 -0.31
N PHE A 15 -12.08 -4.91 0.73
CA PHE A 15 -10.68 -5.33 0.62
C PHE A 15 -10.49 -6.84 0.40
N ASP A 16 -11.50 -7.67 0.65
CA ASP A 16 -11.42 -9.11 0.40
C ASP A 16 -11.64 -9.45 -1.08
N GLU A 17 -12.16 -8.50 -1.87
CA GLU A 17 -12.31 -8.61 -3.32
C GLU A 17 -11.05 -8.15 -4.08
N VAL A 18 -10.06 -7.61 -3.38
CA VAL A 18 -8.78 -7.13 -3.96
C VAL A 18 -7.73 -8.23 -3.87
N ALA A 19 -7.01 -8.48 -4.96
CA ALA A 19 -5.81 -9.31 -4.93
C ALA A 19 -4.63 -8.51 -4.35
N TRP A 20 -3.97 -9.08 -3.34
CA TRP A 20 -2.87 -8.43 -2.61
C TRP A 20 -1.55 -9.16 -2.86
N GLU A 21 -0.45 -8.42 -2.86
CA GLU A 21 0.89 -8.96 -2.91
C GLU A 21 1.85 -8.17 -2.02
N LYS A 22 2.95 -8.81 -1.62
CA LYS A 22 4.04 -8.14 -0.91
C LYS A 22 5.08 -7.64 -1.90
N ARG A 23 5.42 -6.36 -1.80
CA ARG A 23 6.41 -5.70 -2.65
C ARG A 23 7.32 -4.79 -1.83
N SER A 24 8.56 -4.62 -2.28
CA SER A 24 9.46 -3.60 -1.74
C SER A 24 9.21 -2.26 -2.45
N ALA A 25 9.09 -1.20 -1.67
CA ALA A 25 9.07 0.18 -2.16
C ALA A 25 10.48 0.75 -2.11
N THR A 26 11.06 1.05 -3.27
CA THR A 26 12.45 1.53 -3.38
C THR A 26 12.48 2.75 -4.29
N ILE A 27 13.02 3.86 -3.80
CA ILE A 27 13.21 5.09 -4.56
C ILE A 27 14.71 5.38 -4.61
N ALA A 28 15.23 5.56 -5.83
CA ALA A 28 16.61 5.93 -6.08
C ALA A 28 16.72 7.36 -6.63
N ASN A 29 17.85 8.01 -6.39
CA ASN A 29 18.17 9.30 -7.00
C ASN A 29 18.73 9.13 -8.42
N GLU A 30 19.06 10.24 -9.09
CA GLU A 30 19.63 10.25 -10.45
C GLU A 30 20.99 9.54 -10.56
N LYS A 31 21.69 9.37 -9.44
CA LYS A 31 22.96 8.63 -9.35
C LYS A 31 22.76 7.13 -9.11
N GLY A 32 21.51 6.67 -8.97
CA GLY A 32 21.16 5.28 -8.66
C GLY A 32 21.26 4.93 -7.17
N GLU A 33 21.53 5.89 -6.29
CA GLU A 33 21.61 5.64 -4.84
C GLU A 33 20.19 5.55 -4.25
N THR A 34 19.95 4.56 -3.41
CA THR A 34 18.66 4.37 -2.75
C THR A 34 18.47 5.43 -1.68
N VAL A 35 17.45 6.28 -1.84
CA VAL A 35 17.07 7.34 -0.89
C VAL A 35 15.93 6.92 0.04
N PHE A 36 15.18 5.89 -0.34
CA PHE A 36 14.11 5.32 0.46
C PHE A 36 13.97 3.83 0.12
N GLU A 37 13.87 2.99 1.15
CA GLU A 37 13.52 1.58 1.01
C GLU A 37 12.57 1.17 2.15
N GLN A 38 11.49 0.47 1.80
CA GLN A 38 10.68 -0.28 2.75
C GLN A 38 10.27 -1.61 2.13
N LYS A 39 10.59 -2.71 2.82
CA LYS A 39 10.32 -4.08 2.36
C LYS A 39 8.98 -4.59 2.87
N ASP A 40 8.51 -5.68 2.27
CA ASP A 40 7.33 -6.43 2.72
C ASP A 40 6.05 -5.59 2.83
N CYS A 41 5.88 -4.60 1.95
CA CYS A 41 4.68 -3.78 1.91
C CYS A 41 3.57 -4.54 1.17
N GLU A 42 2.46 -4.79 1.85
CA GLU A 42 1.28 -5.39 1.26
C GLU A 42 0.46 -4.33 0.51
N VAL A 43 0.37 -4.50 -0.80
CA VAL A 43 -0.26 -3.58 -1.74
C VAL A 43 -1.14 -4.34 -2.73
N PRO A 44 -2.10 -3.67 -3.39
CA PRO A 44 -2.88 -4.31 -4.44
C PRO A 44 -1.99 -4.78 -5.61
N ALA A 45 -2.20 -6.01 -6.06
CA ALA A 45 -1.39 -6.62 -7.12
C ALA A 45 -1.42 -5.86 -8.44
N PHE A 46 -2.53 -5.14 -8.72
CA PHE A 46 -2.68 -4.34 -9.93
C PHE A 46 -1.90 -3.01 -9.91
N TRP A 47 -1.29 -2.62 -8.78
CA TRP A 47 -0.46 -1.41 -8.72
C TRP A 47 0.85 -1.60 -9.47
N SER A 48 1.31 -0.54 -10.13
CA SER A 48 2.68 -0.47 -10.63
C SER A 48 3.69 -0.28 -9.49
N GLN A 49 4.97 -0.54 -9.77
CA GLN A 49 6.06 -0.24 -8.84
C GLN A 49 6.08 1.25 -8.47
N MET A 50 5.80 2.14 -9.43
CA MET A 50 5.75 3.59 -9.18
C MET A 50 4.63 3.94 -8.18
N ALA A 51 3.43 3.37 -8.35
CA ALA A 51 2.33 3.57 -7.41
C ALA A 51 2.68 3.08 -6.01
N THR A 52 3.32 1.91 -5.91
CA THR A 52 3.82 1.35 -4.64
C THR A 52 4.80 2.31 -3.98
N ASN A 53 5.81 2.78 -4.72
CA ASN A 53 6.82 3.70 -4.22
C ASN A 53 6.22 5.02 -3.70
N VAL A 54 5.34 5.64 -4.49
CA VAL A 54 4.69 6.91 -4.12
C VAL A 54 3.82 6.73 -2.88
N VAL A 55 3.00 5.68 -2.82
CA VAL A 55 2.07 5.50 -1.71
C VAL A 55 2.80 5.18 -0.41
N VAL A 56 3.73 4.23 -0.45
CA VAL A 56 4.48 3.80 0.74
C VAL A 56 5.36 4.94 1.26
N SER A 57 6.03 5.71 0.40
CA SER A 57 6.88 6.82 0.86
C SER A 57 6.08 7.98 1.47
N LYS A 58 4.88 8.27 0.95
CA LYS A 58 4.11 9.47 1.35
C LYS A 58 3.05 9.22 2.41
N TYR A 59 2.39 8.06 2.38
CA TYR A 59 1.18 7.84 3.18
C TYR A 59 1.33 6.81 4.29
N PHE A 60 2.31 5.90 4.21
CA PHE A 60 2.56 5.00 5.34
C PHE A 60 3.03 5.80 6.54
N ARG A 61 2.31 5.65 7.65
CA ARG A 61 2.57 6.33 8.91
C ARG A 61 3.61 5.59 9.73
N GLY A 62 4.27 6.32 10.63
CA GLY A 62 5.36 5.81 11.47
C GLY A 62 6.75 6.03 10.86
N ALA A 63 7.78 6.03 11.68
CA ALA A 63 9.17 6.18 11.23
C ALA A 63 9.71 4.85 10.66
N LEU A 64 10.56 4.92 9.64
CA LEU A 64 11.20 3.74 9.05
C LEU A 64 11.96 2.93 10.11
N GLY A 65 11.89 1.60 10.00
CA GLY A 65 12.55 0.67 10.94
C GLY A 65 11.86 0.54 12.30
N THR A 66 10.76 1.25 12.57
CA THR A 66 10.00 1.11 13.81
C THR A 66 8.82 0.15 13.64
N SER A 67 8.41 -0.51 14.72
CA SER A 67 7.21 -1.37 14.72
C SER A 67 5.90 -0.61 14.48
N ARG A 68 5.92 0.72 14.61
CA ARG A 68 4.78 1.59 14.33
C ARG A 68 4.65 1.95 12.84
N ARG A 69 5.63 1.56 12.01
CA ARG A 69 5.58 1.79 10.57
C ARG A 69 4.51 0.89 9.97
N GLU A 70 3.56 1.48 9.25
CA GLU A 70 2.56 0.72 8.50
C GLU A 70 3.25 -0.12 7.42
N THR A 71 2.73 -1.31 7.18
CA THR A 71 3.26 -2.26 6.17
C THR A 71 2.18 -2.78 5.23
N SER A 72 0.93 -2.33 5.34
CA SER A 72 -0.15 -2.72 4.45
C SER A 72 -1.04 -1.52 4.16
N VAL A 73 -1.53 -1.44 2.92
CA VAL A 73 -2.61 -0.51 2.53
C VAL A 73 -3.96 -1.02 3.02
N LYS A 74 -4.10 -2.34 3.26
CA LYS A 74 -5.27 -2.91 3.92
C LYS A 74 -5.23 -2.48 5.39
N GLN A 75 -6.21 -1.69 5.83
CA GLN A 75 -6.42 -1.27 7.22
C GLN A 75 -7.75 -1.79 7.74
#